data_AF-A0A932LJY1-F1
#
_entry.id   AF-A0A932LJY1-F1
#
_cell.length_a   1.000
_cell.length_b   1.000
_cell.length_c   1.000
_cell.angle_alpha   90.00
_cell.angle_beta   90.00
_cell.angle_gamma   90.00
#
_symmetry.space_group_name_H-M   'P 1'
#
loop_
_entity.id
_entity.type
_entity.pdbx_description
1 polymer ?
#
loop_
_entity_poly.entity_id
_entity_poly.type
_entity_poly.pdbx_seq_one_letter_code
_entity_poly.pdbx_strand_id
1 'polypeptide(L)'
;MATVVVAAIVVCIASASIGNVLHFQMKFRLVGAGLPVKWFMMPLDDFRMWRTYMNEAHARQWPVWPFYVYRVSLVLFAISGIFVVFNIDKLSALLRSRFTH
;
A
#
# COMPACT_ATOMS: atom_id res chain seq x y z
N MET A 1 11.02 -22.20 5.39
CA MET A 1 9.66 -21.78 4.98
C MET A 1 9.01 -20.82 5.97
N ALA A 2 9.05 -21.09 7.28
CA ALA A 2 8.60 -20.18 8.35
C ALA A 2 9.02 -18.71 8.19
N THR A 3 10.33 -18.53 8.03
CA THR A 3 11.01 -17.24 7.92
C THR A 3 10.57 -16.45 6.70
N VAL A 4 10.22 -17.15 5.61
CA VAL A 4 9.72 -16.53 4.37
C VAL A 4 8.29 -16.02 4.56
N VAL A 5 7.45 -16.73 5.31
CA VAL A 5 6.09 -16.27 5.63
C VAL A 5 6.13 -15.05 6.56
N VAL A 6 6.99 -15.07 7.58
CA VAL A 6 7.19 -13.91 8.47
C VAL A 6 7.72 -12.71 7.69
N ALA A 7 8.72 -12.91 6.81
CA ALA A 7 9.22 -11.85 5.94
C ALA A 7 8.12 -11.28 5.03
N ALA A 8 7.26 -12.14 4.46
CA ALA A 8 6.13 -11.69 3.65
C ALA A 8 5.12 -10.86 4.46
N ILE A 9 4.85 -11.22 5.72
CA ILE A 9 4.01 -10.43 6.63
C ILE A 9 4.63 -9.05 6.89
N VAL A 10 5.93 -9.00 7.18
CA VAL A 10 6.64 -7.73 7.41
C VAL A 10 6.59 -6.85 6.17
N VAL A 11 6.83 -7.42 4.99
CA VAL A 11 6.74 -6.72 3.70
C VAL A 11 5.31 -6.22 3.47
N CYS A 12 4.29 -7.02 3.77
CA CYS A 12 2.88 -6.66 3.64
C CYS A 12 2.52 -5.46 4.53
N ILE A 13 2.91 -5.48 5.81
CA ILE A 13 2.64 -4.39 6.75
C ILE A 13 3.41 -3.11 6.36
N ALA A 14 4.69 -3.24 6.00
CA ALA A 14 5.51 -2.10 5.59
C ALA A 14 4.96 -1.44 4.31
N SER A 15 4.61 -2.24 3.32
CA SER A 15 4.04 -1.74 2.05
C SER A 15 2.66 -1.12 2.24
N ALA A 16 1.80 -1.68 3.11
CA ALA A 16 0.54 -1.05 3.49
C ALA A 16 0.75 0.32 4.17
N SER A 17 1.71 0.40 5.10
CA SER A 17 2.01 1.63 5.84
C SER A 17 2.55 2.73 4.92
N ILE A 18 3.53 2.39 4.07
CA ILE A 18 4.10 3.30 3.07
C ILE A 18 3.02 3.75 2.09
N GLY A 19 2.22 2.80 1.57
CA GLY A 19 1.11 3.10 0.67
C GLY A 19 0.13 4.11 1.30
N ASN A 20 -0.23 3.92 2.56
CA ASN A 20 -1.16 4.79 3.26
C ASN A 20 -0.58 6.21 3.49
N VAL A 21 0.68 6.32 3.89
CA VAL A 21 1.36 7.62 4.07
C VAL A 21 1.41 8.40 2.75
N LEU A 22 1.81 7.74 1.66
CA LEU A 22 1.89 8.37 0.34
C LEU A 22 0.51 8.76 -0.19
N HIS A 23 -0.50 7.92 0.04
CA HIS A 23 -1.88 8.22 -0.29
C HIS A 23 -2.33 9.53 0.38
N PHE A 24 -2.16 9.64 1.70
CA PHE A 24 -2.52 10.85 2.43
C PHE A 24 -1.69 12.07 2.00
N GLN A 25 -0.40 11.90 1.72
CA GLN A 25 0.44 12.98 1.23
C GLN A 25 -0.05 13.53 -0.12
N MET A 26 -0.38 12.67 -1.08
CA MET A 26 -0.93 13.07 -2.38
C MET A 26 -2.28 13.76 -2.21
N LYS A 27 -3.14 13.22 -1.34
CA LYS A 27 -4.45 13.80 -1.02
C LYS A 27 -4.34 15.20 -0.42
N PHE A 28 -3.51 15.39 0.61
CA PHE A 28 -3.35 16.70 1.25
C PHE A 28 -2.80 17.76 0.29
N ARG A 29 -1.93 17.37 -0.64
CA ARG A 29 -1.46 18.29 -1.69
C ARG A 29 -2.57 18.72 -2.63
N LEU A 30 -3.40 17.78 -3.08
CA LEU A 30 -4.54 18.08 -3.94
C LEU A 30 -5.59 18.94 -3.23
N VAL A 31 -5.89 18.63 -1.97
CA VAL A 31 -6.81 19.43 -1.14
C VAL A 31 -6.25 20.84 -0.89
N GLY A 32 -4.96 20.95 -0.56
CA GLY A 32 -4.27 22.24 -0.41
C GLY A 32 -4.21 23.06 -1.71
N ALA A 33 -4.34 22.41 -2.87
CA ALA A 33 -4.45 23.04 -4.17
C ALA A 33 -5.87 23.52 -4.52
N GLY A 34 -6.86 23.28 -3.66
CA GLY A 34 -8.26 23.64 -3.88
C GLY A 34 -9.03 22.61 -4.72
N LEU A 35 -8.47 21.43 -4.98
CA LEU A 35 -9.13 20.40 -5.78
C LEU A 35 -10.02 19.53 -4.90
N PRO A 36 -11.28 19.29 -5.28
CA PRO A 36 -12.19 18.46 -4.50
C PRO A 36 -11.78 16.98 -4.61
N VAL A 37 -11.07 16.48 -3.60
CA VAL A 37 -10.73 15.07 -3.46
C VAL A 37 -11.69 14.44 -2.46
N LYS A 38 -12.62 13.61 -2.95
CA LYS A 38 -13.54 12.87 -2.06
C LYS A 38 -12.77 11.89 -1.19
N TRP A 39 -13.31 11.61 0.00
CA TRP A 39 -12.84 10.49 0.83
C TRP A 39 -13.16 9.19 0.09
N PHE A 40 -12.15 8.59 -0.49
CA PHE A 40 -12.28 7.43 -1.33
C PHE A 40 -12.59 6.19 -0.51
N MET A 41 -13.80 5.66 -0.65
CA MET A 41 -14.20 4.35 -0.13
C MET A 41 -14.09 3.26 -1.21
N MET A 42 -13.74 3.60 -2.46
CA MET A 42 -13.74 2.69 -3.60
C MET A 42 -12.43 2.74 -4.45
N PRO A 43 -12.06 1.63 -5.14
CA PRO A 43 -10.87 1.59 -6.00
C PRO A 43 -10.90 2.56 -7.21
N LEU A 44 -12.08 2.81 -7.77
CA LEU A 44 -12.30 3.77 -8.89
C LEU A 44 -11.94 5.21 -8.52
N ASP A 45 -12.05 5.48 -7.24
CA ASP A 45 -11.95 6.77 -6.61
C ASP A 45 -10.44 7.09 -6.41
N ASP A 46 -9.65 6.08 -6.04
CA ASP A 46 -8.18 6.12 -6.05
C ASP A 46 -7.60 6.35 -7.46
N PHE A 47 -8.22 5.78 -8.50
CA PHE A 47 -7.86 6.04 -9.90
C PHE A 47 -8.14 7.50 -10.32
N ARG A 48 -9.25 8.09 -9.86
CA ARG A 48 -9.56 9.50 -10.09
C ARG A 48 -8.55 10.41 -9.42
N MET A 49 -8.20 10.13 -8.16
CA MET A 49 -7.14 10.86 -7.44
C MET A 49 -5.84 10.88 -8.22
N TRP A 50 -5.46 9.71 -8.73
CA TRP A 50 -4.25 9.55 -9.52
C TRP A 50 -4.26 10.43 -10.77
N ARG A 51 -5.33 10.36 -11.56
CA ARG A 51 -5.44 11.15 -12.79
C ARG A 51 -5.34 12.64 -12.49
N THR A 52 -6.02 13.11 -11.45
CA THR A 52 -5.96 14.51 -11.03
C THR A 52 -4.56 14.89 -10.55
N TYR A 53 -3.89 14.04 -9.77
CA TYR A 53 -2.52 14.30 -9.30
C TYR A 53 -1.53 14.43 -10.44
N MET A 54 -1.54 13.51 -11.40
CA MET A 54 -0.60 13.54 -12.53
C MET A 54 -0.82 14.75 -13.44
N ASN A 55 -2.07 15.13 -13.67
CA ASN A 55 -2.41 16.31 -14.48
C ASN A 55 -1.90 17.60 -13.81
N GLU A 56 -2.03 17.71 -12.49
CA GLU A 56 -1.64 18.88 -11.72
C GLU A 56 -0.14 18.91 -11.38
N ALA A 57 0.49 17.74 -11.29
CA ALA A 57 1.89 17.62 -10.91
C ALA A 57 2.82 18.33 -11.89
N HIS A 58 2.52 18.29 -13.19
CA HIS A 58 3.27 19.03 -14.20
C HIS A 58 3.11 20.55 -14.06
N ALA A 59 1.87 21.02 -13.87
CA ALA A 59 1.58 22.45 -13.76
C ALA A 59 2.17 23.07 -12.48
N ARG A 60 2.18 22.31 -11.38
CA ARG A 60 2.61 22.76 -10.04
C ARG A 60 4.01 22.28 -9.65
N GLN A 61 4.74 21.67 -10.58
CA GLN A 61 6.06 21.06 -10.37
C GLN A 61 6.13 20.12 -9.15
N TRP A 62 5.06 19.39 -8.90
CA TRP A 62 5.06 18.42 -7.80
C TRP A 62 5.86 17.19 -8.17
N PRO A 63 6.58 16.59 -7.20
CA PRO A 63 7.29 15.35 -7.46
C PRO A 63 6.29 14.24 -7.75
N VAL A 64 6.52 13.51 -8.84
CA VAL A 64 5.74 12.34 -9.27
C VAL A 64 6.21 11.03 -8.62
N TRP A 65 7.38 11.02 -7.97
CA TRP A 65 7.89 9.83 -7.27
C TRP A 65 6.94 9.25 -6.20
N PRO A 66 6.16 10.05 -5.42
CA PRO A 66 5.22 9.51 -4.44
C PRO A 66 4.18 8.58 -5.09
N PHE A 67 3.79 8.88 -6.33
CA PHE A 67 2.89 8.05 -7.10
C PHE A 67 3.52 6.70 -7.47
N TYR A 68 4.75 6.70 -7.98
CA TYR A 68 5.42 5.45 -8.35
C TYR A 68 5.65 4.55 -7.13
N VAL A 69 6.08 5.13 -6.01
CA VAL A 69 6.30 4.37 -4.77
C VAL A 69 4.97 3.85 -4.22
N TYR A 70 3.88 4.61 -4.31
CA TYR A 70 2.54 4.14 -3.95
C TYR A 70 2.11 2.91 -4.76
N ARG A 71 2.28 2.93 -6.09
CA ARG A 71 1.94 1.80 -6.97
C ARG A 71 2.77 0.56 -6.68
N VAL A 72 4.08 0.73 -6.52
CA VAL A 72 4.98 -0.38 -6.16
C VAL A 72 4.57 -0.96 -4.80
N SER A 73 4.24 -0.11 -3.83
CA SER A 73 3.79 -0.55 -2.50
C SER A 73 2.48 -1.34 -2.57
N LEU A 74 1.51 -0.92 -3.39
CA LEU A 74 0.27 -1.68 -3.60
C LEU A 74 0.52 -3.05 -4.23
N VAL A 75 1.41 -3.14 -5.21
CA VAL A 75 1.77 -4.42 -5.85
C VAL A 75 2.48 -5.33 -4.86
N LEU A 76 3.43 -4.80 -4.08
CA LEU A 76 4.11 -5.56 -3.02
C LEU A 76 3.11 -6.04 -1.97
N PHE A 77 2.18 -5.19 -1.55
CA PHE A 77 1.11 -5.55 -0.62
C PHE A 77 0.25 -6.69 -1.17
N ALA A 78 -0.21 -6.60 -2.42
CA ALA A 78 -1.03 -7.63 -3.03
C ALA A 78 -0.28 -8.97 -3.16
N ILE A 79 0.95 -8.96 -3.69
CA ILE A 79 1.75 -10.17 -3.88
C ILE A 79 2.09 -10.82 -2.53
N SER A 80 2.55 -10.01 -1.56
CA SER A 80 2.89 -10.52 -0.23
C SER A 80 1.66 -11.01 0.53
N GLY A 81 0.52 -10.31 0.44
CA GLY A 81 -0.75 -10.73 1.00
C GLY A 81 -1.23 -12.06 0.42
N ILE A 82 -1.23 -12.21 -0.91
CA ILE A 82 -1.57 -13.46 -1.60
C ILE A 82 -0.64 -14.60 -1.13
N PHE A 83 0.66 -14.35 -1.09
CA PHE A 83 1.64 -15.34 -0.63
C PHE A 83 1.40 -15.78 0.81
N VAL A 84 1.07 -14.84 1.71
CA VAL A 84 0.72 -15.12 3.10
C VAL A 84 -0.54 -15.96 3.19
N VAL A 85 -1.60 -15.61 2.47
CA VAL A 85 -2.87 -16.36 2.46
C VAL A 85 -2.64 -17.82 2.04
N PHE A 86 -1.88 -18.06 0.97
CA PHE A 86 -1.59 -19.42 0.49
C PHE A 86 -0.63 -20.22 1.37
N ASN A 87 0.05 -19.59 2.33
CA ASN A 87 1.03 -20.26 3.19
C ASN A 87 0.72 -20.08 4.68
N ILE A 88 -0.48 -19.63 5.03
CA ILE A 88 -0.86 -19.34 6.42
C ILE A 88 -0.90 -20.60 7.29
N ASP A 89 -1.19 -21.76 6.70
CA ASP A 89 -1.17 -23.07 7.37
C ASP A 89 0.24 -23.44 7.85
N LYS A 90 1.28 -22.94 7.18
CA LYS A 90 2.67 -23.16 7.59
C LYS A 90 3.03 -22.28 8.79
N LEU A 91 2.40 -21.10 8.93
CA LEU A 91 2.57 -20.23 10.09
C LEU A 91 1.87 -20.82 11.32
N SER A 92 0.66 -21.35 11.16
CA SER A 92 -0.09 -21.97 12.25
C SER A 92 0.61 -23.22 12.79
N ALA A 93 1.24 -24.03 11.93
CA ALA A 93 2.08 -25.16 12.33
C ALA A 93 3.29 -24.74 13.19
N LEU A 94 3.96 -23.63 12.85
CA LEU A 94 5.08 -23.11 13.65
C LEU A 94 4.65 -22.59 15.01
N LEU A 95 3.58 -21.80 15.05
CA LEU A 95 3.06 -21.27 16.31
C LEU A 95 2.67 -22.41 17.24
N ARG A 96 2.01 -23.45 16.71
CA ARG A 96 1.64 -24.64 17.50
C ARG A 96 2.86 -25.37 18.07
N SER A 97 3.94 -25.53 17.29
CA SER A 97 5.18 -26.17 17.76
C SER A 97 5.94 -25.40 18.85
N ARG A 98 5.76 -24.08 18.93
CA ARG A 98 6.41 -23.20 19.92
C ARG A 98 5.63 -23.08 21.23
N PHE A 99 4.33 -23.41 21.24
CA PHE A 99 3.45 -23.27 22.40
C PHE A 99 3.06 -24.61 23.09
N THR A 100 3.55 -25.75 22.58
CA THR A 100 3.38 -27.08 23.20
C THR A 100 4.58 -27.57 24.02
N HIS A 101 5.52 -26.67 24.34
CA HIS A 101 6.59 -26.88 25.32
C HIS A 101 6.38 -25.93 26.49
#